data_AF-A0A6B0WQX3-F1
#
_entry.id   AF-A0A6B0WQX3-F1
#
_cell.length_a   1.000
_cell.length_b   1.000
_cell.length_c   1.000
_cell.angle_alpha   90.00
_cell.angle_beta   90.00
_cell.angle_gamma   90.00
#
_symmetry.space_group_name_H-M   'P 1'
#
loop_
_entity.id
_entity.type
_entity.pdbx_description
1 polymer ?
#
loop_
_entity_poly.entity_id
_entity_poly.type
_entity_poly.pdbx_seq_one_letter_code
_entity_poly.pdbx_strand_id
1 'polypeptide(L)' 'METLEGLEAVRKRPAMYIGGNGSEGLMHLVWEIVDNAVDEAAAGFGKKVDVTLR' A
#
# COMPACT_ATOMS: atom_id res chain seq x y z
N MET A 1 -21.97 -20.18 -2.77
CA MET A 1 -20.97 -19.52 -1.92
C MET A 1 -19.90 -19.02 -2.86
N GLU A 2 -19.90 -17.73 -3.16
CA GLU A 2 -18.92 -17.13 -4.07
C GLU A 2 -17.63 -16.88 -3.29
N THR A 3 -16.53 -17.52 -3.70
CA THR A 3 -15.19 -17.26 -3.17
C THR A 3 -14.66 -16.01 -3.84
N LEU A 4 -14.52 -14.93 -3.06
CA LEU A 4 -13.83 -13.73 -3.54
C LEU A 4 -12.33 -14.04 -3.57
N GLU A 5 -11.76 -14.19 -4.77
CA GLU A 5 -10.37 -14.55 -4.94
C GLU A 5 -9.47 -13.32 -5.09
N GLY A 6 -8.31 -13.36 -4.43
CA GLY A 6 -7.25 -12.37 -4.59
C GLY A 6 -7.70 -10.91 -4.44
N LEU A 7 -7.50 -10.11 -5.50
CA LEU A 7 -7.77 -8.67 -5.49
C LEU A 7 -9.27 -8.33 -5.45
N GLU A 8 -10.16 -9.25 -5.80
CA GLU A 8 -11.60 -8.98 -5.73
C GLU A 8 -12.07 -8.80 -4.29
N ALA A 9 -11.54 -9.59 -3.34
CA ALA A 9 -11.85 -9.45 -1.93
C ALA A 9 -11.41 -8.07 -1.39
N VAL A 10 -10.21 -7.64 -1.77
CA VAL A 10 -9.63 -6.33 -1.38
C VAL A 10 -10.50 -5.19 -1.91
N ARG A 11 -10.89 -5.24 -3.18
CA ARG A 11 -11.76 -4.21 -3.79
C ARG A 11 -13.15 -4.17 -3.16
N LYS A 12 -13.70 -5.33 -2.78
CA LYS A 12 -15.03 -5.42 -2.16
C LYS A 12 -15.03 -4.87 -0.73
N ARG A 13 -13.92 -5.02 0.00
CA ARG A 13 -13.81 -4.66 1.44
C ARG A 13 -12.48 -3.96 1.75
N PRO A 14 -12.21 -2.77 1.19
CA PRO A 14 -10.92 -2.11 1.33
C PRO A 14 -10.57 -1.77 2.78
N ALA A 15 -11.56 -1.40 3.61
CA ALA A 15 -11.33 -1.05 5.01
C ALA A 15 -10.70 -2.19 5.84
N MET A 16 -10.86 -3.45 5.43
CA MET A 16 -10.21 -4.60 6.08
C MET A 16 -8.69 -4.63 5.85
N TYR A 17 -8.22 -4.03 4.75
CA TYR A 17 -6.83 -4.09 4.31
C TYR A 17 -6.09 -2.77 4.52
N ILE A 18 -6.78 -1.64 4.32
CA ILE A 18 -6.21 -0.30 4.41
C ILE A 18 -6.84 0.56 5.51
N GLY A 19 -7.55 -0.06 6.47
CA GLY A 19 -8.13 0.62 7.63
C GLY A 19 -9.35 1.52 7.35
N GLY A 20 -9.58 1.93 6.11
CA GLY A 20 -10.73 2.75 5.72
C GLY A 20 -10.69 3.20 4.25
N ASN A 21 -11.69 3.96 3.83
CA ASN A 21 -11.79 4.55 2.49
C ASN A 21 -11.69 6.10 2.48
N GLY A 22 -11.27 6.68 3.61
CA GLY A 22 -10.96 8.11 3.75
C GLY A 22 -9.47 8.41 3.61
N SER A 23 -9.05 9.59 4.08
CA SER A 23 -7.65 10.05 3.99
C SER A 23 -6.65 9.12 4.66
N GLU A 24 -7.03 8.45 5.76
CA GLU A 24 -6.18 7.49 6.46
C GLU A 24 -5.84 6.29 5.58
N GLY A 25 -6.83 5.69 4.92
CA GLY A 25 -6.61 4.58 3.99
C GLY A 25 -5.86 5.00 2.72
N LEU A 26 -6.07 6.24 2.26
CA LEU A 26 -5.27 6.79 1.17
C LEU A 26 -3.79 6.92 1.56
N MET A 27 -3.50 7.43 2.77
CA MET A 27 -2.13 7.51 3.26
C MET A 27 -1.51 6.14 3.51
N HIS A 28 -2.29 5.15 3.95
CA HIS A 28 -1.82 3.77 4.09
C HIS A 28 -1.30 3.25 2.73
N LEU A 29 -2.03 3.45 1.64
CA LEU A 29 -1.55 3.05 0.30
C LEU A 29 -0.20 3.69 -0.07
N VAL A 30 0.02 4.96 0.29
CA VAL A 30 1.30 5.64 0.04
C VAL A 30 2.41 5.01 0.89
N TRP A 31 2.15 4.75 2.17
CA TRP A 31 3.13 4.16 3.08
C TRP A 31 3.57 2.77 2.63
N GLU A 32 2.66 1.91 2.16
CA GLU A 32 3.03 0.58 1.65
C GLU A 32 4.06 0.65 0.51
N ILE A 33 3.97 1.65 -0.36
CA ILE A 33 4.94 1.82 -1.46
C ILE A 33 6.26 2.40 -0.94
N VAL A 34 6.20 3.34 0.00
CA VAL A 34 7.40 3.92 0.62
C VAL A 34 8.15 2.87 1.43
N ASP A 35 7.45 2.04 2.21
CA ASP A 35 8.05 1.02 3.07
C ASP A 35 8.78 -0.04 2.23
N ASN A 36 8.20 -0.49 1.13
CA ASN A 36 8.90 -1.36 0.17
C ASN A 36 10.21 -0.72 -0.35
N ALA A 37 10.21 0.59 -0.64
CA ALA A 37 11.41 1.27 -1.07
C ALA A 37 12.45 1.44 0.07
N VAL A 38 11.99 1.61 1.30
CA VAL A 38 12.85 1.66 2.50
C VAL A 38 13.47 0.30 2.78
N ASP A 39 12.73 -0.80 2.62
CA ASP A 39 13.24 -2.16 2.79
C ASP A 39 14.37 -2.46 1.81
N GLU A 40 14.23 -2.07 0.54
CA GLU A 40 15.30 -2.19 -0.47
C GLU A 40 16.53 -1.35 -0.10
N ALA A 41 16.32 -0.11 0.38
CA ALA A 41 17.42 0.73 0.85
C ALA A 41 18.10 0.14 2.09
N ALA A 42 17.35 -0.44 3.02
CA ALA A 42 17.86 -1.11 4.22
C ALA A 42 18.66 -2.38 3.88
N ALA A 43 18.28 -3.08 2.80
CA ALA A 43 19.05 -4.18 2.22
C ALA A 43 20.33 -3.72 1.48
N GLY A 44 20.57 -2.42 1.37
CA GLY A 44 21.72 -1.82 0.71
C GLY A 44 21.51 -1.52 -0.79
N PHE A 45 20.30 -1.72 -1.30
CA PHE A 45 19.93 -1.50 -2.71
C PHE A 45 19.20 -0.18 -2.90
N GLY A 46 19.81 0.92 -2.45
CA GLY A 46 19.22 2.25 -2.63
C GLY A 46 19.90 3.28 -1.75
N LYS A 47 19.87 4.54 -2.17
CA LYS A 47 20.41 5.67 -1.39
C LYS A 47 19.48 6.87 -1.32
N LYS A 48 18.40 6.86 -2.12
CA LYS A 48 17.45 7.96 -2.25
C LYS A 48 16.10 7.40 -2.69
N VAL A 49 15.03 7.87 -2.06
CA VAL A 49 13.65 7.62 -2.45
C VAL A 49 13.03 8.97 -2.78
N ASP A 50 12.46 9.11 -3.98
CA ASP A 50 11.82 10.34 -4.44
C ASP A 50 10.30 10.13 -4.52
N VAL A 51 9.54 11.00 -3.85
CA VAL A 51 8.06 11.01 -3.90
C VAL A 51 7.62 12.26 -4.64
N THR A 52 6.79 12.09 -5.68
CA THR A 52 6.26 13.20 -6.47
C THR A 52 4.74 13.17 -6.44
N LEU A 53 4.14 14.27 -5.97
CA LEU A 53 2.71 14.54 -6.09
C LEU A 53 2.51 15.52 -7.25
N ARG A 54 1.53 15.26 -8.12
CA ARG A 54 1.20 16.10 -9.28
C ARG A 54 -0.20 16.66 -9.17
#